data_AF-X0Z461-F1
#
_entry.id   AF-X0Z461-F1
#
_cell.length_a   1.000
_cell.length_b   1.000
_cell.length_c   1.000
_cell.angle_alpha   90.00
_cell.angle_beta   90.00
_cell.angle_gamma   90.00
#
_symmetry.space_group_name_H-M   'P 1'
#
loop_
_entity.id
_entity.type
_entity.pdbx_description
1 polymer ?
#
loop_
_entity_poly.entity_id
_entity_poly.type
_entity_poly.pdbx_seq_one_letter_code
_entity_poly.pdbx_strand_id
1 'polypeptide(L)'
;RSVSANLGMSYSICNVLKETGIENIMRWSPLELDEGEVRNNLRNKMIRPTTIPENLEDLIIEHAVAREALRLGLEHHKTIATRLKGAKTVSAFERGMTSQEMIETYIDMMNIRIIAGTGGLLSHSPRRIQSLIILTDAFQPEGVTMLFQDSVFMMPHLGVLSTVYPEAAWQIFDKDCLVRLGSVIAPRGVGRETETVLNIEMEMPDGETLKEQVKWGELKRINLGENQIAKVRITPTKRFDMGEGAGKEISTSVEGGVVGVILDGRGRPLRLPEESEERRRKLLEWFISLEMYPQEILGEK
;
A
#
# COMPACT_ATOMS: atom_id res chain seq x y z
N ARG A 1 -1.68 -19.58 0.65
CA ARG A 1 -2.48 -18.93 -0.40
C ARG A 1 -3.94 -18.90 0.04
N SER A 2 -4.61 -17.75 -0.05
CA SER A 2 -6.07 -17.64 0.06
C SER A 2 -6.61 -16.88 -1.15
N VAL A 3 -7.93 -16.91 -1.34
CA VAL A 3 -8.61 -16.17 -2.40
C VAL A 3 -9.88 -15.55 -1.82
N SER A 4 -10.03 -14.24 -1.95
CA SER A 4 -11.22 -13.48 -1.53
C SER A 4 -12.07 -13.13 -2.75
N ALA A 5 -12.76 -14.12 -3.33
CA ALA A 5 -13.50 -13.94 -4.58
C ALA A 5 -14.61 -12.87 -4.50
N ASN A 6 -15.10 -12.58 -3.29
CA ASN A 6 -16.17 -11.63 -3.05
C ASN A 6 -15.70 -10.18 -2.91
N LEU A 7 -14.40 -9.90 -2.98
CA LEU A 7 -13.81 -8.57 -2.76
C LEU A 7 -13.10 -8.07 -4.03
N GLY A 8 -13.85 -7.92 -5.12
CA GLY A 8 -13.32 -7.51 -6.43
C GLY A 8 -13.78 -6.12 -6.85
N MET A 9 -13.01 -5.46 -7.72
CA MET A 9 -13.28 -4.10 -8.24
C MET A 9 -14.31 -4.05 -9.38
N SER A 10 -14.78 -5.20 -9.85
CA SER A 10 -15.72 -5.31 -10.96
C SER A 10 -17.06 -5.84 -10.45
N TYR A 11 -17.39 -7.10 -10.72
CA TYR A 11 -18.66 -7.73 -10.36
C TYR A 11 -18.97 -7.78 -8.86
N SER A 12 -17.99 -7.55 -7.99
CA SER A 12 -18.14 -7.62 -6.54
C SER A 12 -17.85 -6.30 -5.82
N ILE A 13 -17.79 -5.18 -6.55
CA ILE A 13 -17.46 -3.88 -5.95
C ILE A 13 -18.50 -3.45 -4.90
N CYS A 14 -19.77 -3.80 -5.09
CA CYS A 14 -20.81 -3.54 -4.08
C CYS A 14 -20.69 -4.44 -2.84
N ASN A 15 -20.02 -5.60 -2.93
CA ASN A 15 -19.71 -6.39 -1.73
C ASN A 15 -18.63 -5.68 -0.90
N VAL A 16 -17.63 -5.06 -1.55
CA VAL A 16 -16.65 -4.22 -0.86
C VAL A 16 -17.36 -3.08 -0.14
N LEU A 17 -18.25 -2.36 -0.83
CA LEU A 17 -19.08 -1.31 -0.23
C LEU A 17 -19.89 -1.81 0.97
N LYS A 18 -20.49 -3.00 0.86
CA LYS A 18 -21.29 -3.61 1.93
C LYS A 18 -20.42 -3.95 3.15
N GLU A 19 -19.27 -4.59 2.95
CA GLU A 19 -18.39 -5.05 4.02
C GLU A 19 -17.66 -3.89 4.71
N THR A 20 -17.16 -2.92 3.93
CA THR A 20 -16.40 -1.81 4.50
C THR A 20 -17.26 -0.65 4.97
N GLY A 21 -18.47 -0.49 4.44
CA GLY A 21 -19.29 0.71 4.67
C GLY A 21 -18.81 1.91 3.86
N ILE A 22 -19.76 2.80 3.52
CA ILE A 22 -19.49 3.95 2.65
C ILE A 22 -18.50 4.95 3.26
N GLU A 23 -18.54 5.17 4.56
CA GLU A 23 -17.68 6.11 5.28
C GLU A 23 -16.20 5.75 5.12
N ASN A 24 -15.87 4.45 5.16
CA ASN A 24 -14.50 3.96 4.96
C ASN A 24 -14.00 4.10 3.52
N ILE A 25 -14.90 4.22 2.55
CA ILE A 25 -14.55 4.55 1.16
C ILE A 25 -14.35 6.07 1.05
N MET A 26 -15.35 6.85 1.46
CA MET A 26 -15.34 8.31 1.31
C MET A 26 -14.19 8.98 2.09
N ARG A 27 -13.70 8.38 3.18
CA ARG A 27 -12.56 8.91 3.94
C ARG A 27 -11.26 9.03 3.13
N TRP A 28 -11.14 8.35 1.98
CA TRP A 28 -9.98 8.44 1.10
C TRP A 28 -10.10 9.53 0.03
N SER A 29 -11.25 10.20 -0.04
CA SER A 29 -11.47 11.31 -0.97
C SER A 29 -11.15 12.65 -0.31
N PRO A 30 -10.32 13.50 -0.93
CA PRO A 30 -10.17 14.89 -0.54
C PRO A 30 -11.33 15.77 -1.04
N LEU A 31 -12.19 15.24 -1.91
CA LEU A 31 -13.33 15.97 -2.48
C LEU A 31 -14.56 15.82 -1.59
N GLU A 32 -15.42 16.85 -1.56
CA GLU A 32 -16.77 16.71 -1.03
C GLU A 32 -17.60 15.85 -1.98
N LEU A 33 -17.98 14.66 -1.53
CA LEU A 33 -18.75 13.71 -2.32
C LEU A 33 -20.14 13.53 -1.72
N ASP A 34 -21.17 13.42 -2.55
CA ASP A 34 -22.49 12.95 -2.11
C ASP A 34 -22.49 11.42 -1.97
N GLU A 35 -22.98 10.92 -0.83
CA GLU A 35 -23.04 9.47 -0.58
C GLU A 35 -23.92 8.74 -1.62
N GLY A 36 -25.03 9.35 -2.05
CA GLY A 36 -25.94 8.79 -3.03
C GLY A 36 -25.26 8.63 -4.39
N GLU A 37 -24.51 9.64 -4.82
CA GLU A 37 -23.72 9.64 -6.06
C GLU A 37 -22.62 8.57 -6.03
N VAL A 38 -21.84 8.49 -4.94
CA VAL A 38 -20.81 7.44 -4.78
C VAL A 38 -21.45 6.05 -4.86
N ARG A 39 -22.56 5.82 -4.15
CA ARG A 39 -23.26 4.53 -4.21
C ARG A 39 -23.77 4.21 -5.61
N ASN A 40 -24.30 5.20 -6.33
CA ASN A 40 -24.79 5.03 -7.68
C ASN A 40 -23.65 4.71 -8.66
N ASN A 41 -22.52 5.42 -8.54
CA ASN A 41 -21.32 5.16 -9.33
C ASN A 41 -20.84 3.71 -9.17
N LEU A 42 -20.70 3.23 -7.93
CA LEU A 42 -20.26 1.86 -7.66
C LEU A 42 -21.25 0.80 -8.16
N ARG A 43 -22.56 1.06 -8.07
CA ARG A 43 -23.59 0.17 -8.64
C ARG A 43 -23.52 0.11 -10.16
N ASN A 44 -23.31 1.25 -10.82
CA ASN A 44 -23.14 1.32 -12.26
C ASN A 44 -21.88 0.58 -12.71
N LYS A 45 -20.77 0.73 -12.00
CA LYS A 45 -19.54 -0.04 -12.23
C LYS A 45 -19.77 -1.55 -12.08
N MET A 46 -20.55 -1.99 -11.10
CA MET A 46 -20.88 -3.41 -10.95
C MET A 46 -21.67 -3.96 -12.14
N ILE A 47 -22.64 -3.19 -12.66
CA ILE A 47 -23.46 -3.56 -13.82
C ILE A 47 -22.63 -3.52 -15.12
N ARG A 48 -21.69 -2.58 -15.22
CA ARG A 48 -20.83 -2.35 -16.38
C ARG A 48 -19.35 -2.42 -15.97
N PRO A 49 -18.82 -3.63 -15.67
CA PRO A 49 -17.52 -3.83 -15.02
C PRO A 49 -16.31 -3.33 -15.81
N THR A 50 -16.47 -3.11 -17.11
CA THR A 50 -15.41 -2.67 -18.03
C THR A 50 -15.46 -1.17 -18.31
N THR A 51 -16.37 -0.41 -17.69
CA THR A 51 -16.31 1.06 -17.79
C THR A 51 -15.02 1.55 -17.15
N ILE A 52 -14.48 2.64 -17.69
CA ILE A 52 -13.34 3.35 -17.10
C ILE A 52 -13.85 4.64 -16.48
N PRO A 53 -13.16 5.19 -15.46
CA PRO A 53 -13.47 6.51 -14.93
C PRO A 53 -13.50 7.56 -16.05
N GLU A 54 -14.58 8.35 -16.13
CA GLU A 54 -14.72 9.38 -17.16
C GLU A 54 -14.13 10.73 -16.72
N ASN A 55 -14.07 10.95 -15.40
CA ASN A 55 -13.54 12.15 -14.78
C ASN A 55 -12.66 11.81 -13.56
N LEU A 56 -12.04 12.84 -12.96
CA LEU A 56 -11.14 12.65 -11.81
C LEU A 56 -11.87 12.14 -10.56
N GLU A 57 -13.11 12.59 -10.36
CA GLU A 57 -13.92 12.20 -9.20
C GLU A 57 -14.18 10.68 -9.22
N ASP A 58 -14.63 10.16 -10.36
CA ASP A 58 -14.81 8.72 -10.59
C ASP A 58 -13.52 7.93 -10.32
N LEU A 59 -12.37 8.47 -10.78
CA LEU A 59 -11.07 7.83 -10.60
C LEU A 59 -10.68 7.78 -9.12
N ILE A 60 -10.90 8.86 -8.37
CA ILE A 60 -10.64 8.93 -6.93
C ILE A 60 -11.55 7.96 -6.18
N ILE A 61 -12.83 7.88 -6.55
CA ILE A 61 -13.79 6.93 -5.97
C ILE A 61 -13.33 5.48 -6.21
N GLU A 62 -12.95 5.13 -7.43
CA GLU A 62 -12.45 3.79 -7.74
C GLU A 62 -11.16 3.47 -6.96
N HIS A 63 -10.22 4.42 -6.87
CA HIS A 63 -9.01 4.25 -6.05
C HIS A 63 -9.32 4.12 -4.56
N ALA A 64 -10.32 4.83 -4.03
CA ALA A 64 -10.75 4.72 -2.64
C ALA A 64 -11.30 3.32 -2.34
N VAL A 65 -12.15 2.79 -3.20
CA VAL A 65 -12.69 1.42 -3.05
C VAL A 65 -11.59 0.37 -3.22
N ALA A 66 -10.61 0.59 -4.10
CA ALA A 66 -9.47 -0.32 -4.26
C ALA A 66 -8.66 -0.49 -2.98
N ARG A 67 -8.44 0.61 -2.23
CA ARG A 67 -7.75 0.56 -0.93
C ARG A 67 -8.49 -0.34 0.05
N GLU A 68 -9.82 -0.16 0.16
CA GLU A 68 -10.65 -0.95 1.07
C GLU A 68 -10.78 -2.41 0.63
N ALA A 69 -10.91 -2.69 -0.67
CA ALA A 69 -10.97 -4.05 -1.21
C ALA A 69 -9.69 -4.83 -0.88
N LEU A 70 -8.53 -4.21 -1.11
CA LEU A 70 -7.22 -4.80 -0.80
C LEU A 70 -7.01 -4.95 0.71
N ARG A 71 -7.38 -3.95 1.53
CA ARG A 71 -7.32 -4.01 3.00
C ARG A 71 -8.13 -5.19 3.53
N LEU A 72 -9.41 -5.29 3.13
CA LEU A 72 -10.29 -6.39 3.50
C LEU A 72 -9.74 -7.75 3.02
N GLY A 73 -9.14 -7.78 1.81
CA GLY A 73 -8.48 -8.98 1.28
C GLY A 73 -7.32 -9.44 2.16
N LEU A 74 -6.47 -8.52 2.61
CA LEU A 74 -5.36 -8.82 3.52
C LEU A 74 -5.85 -9.23 4.92
N GLU A 75 -6.88 -8.56 5.45
CA GLU A 75 -7.50 -8.93 6.73
C GLU A 75 -8.09 -10.34 6.67
N HIS A 76 -8.82 -10.66 5.61
CA HIS A 76 -9.31 -12.02 5.37
C HIS A 76 -8.16 -13.02 5.24
N HIS A 77 -7.05 -12.66 4.58
CA HIS A 77 -5.89 -13.53 4.50
C HIS A 77 -5.29 -13.81 5.90
N LYS A 78 -5.20 -12.79 6.77
CA LYS A 78 -4.69 -12.93 8.14
C LYS A 78 -5.54 -13.87 8.99
N THR A 79 -6.86 -13.94 8.80
CA THR A 79 -7.72 -14.90 9.53
C THR A 79 -7.54 -16.36 9.09
N ILE A 80 -7.00 -16.59 7.89
CA ILE A 80 -6.66 -17.93 7.38
C ILE A 80 -5.22 -18.30 7.72
N ALA A 81 -4.30 -17.34 7.58
CA ALA A 81 -2.88 -17.47 7.86
C ALA A 81 -2.58 -17.41 9.38
N THR A 82 -3.24 -18.29 10.13
CA THR A 82 -3.11 -18.40 11.58
C THR A 82 -2.13 -19.50 11.95
N ARG A 83 -1.55 -19.43 13.14
CA ARG A 83 -0.76 -20.54 13.69
C ARG A 83 -1.71 -21.69 14.08
N LEU A 84 -1.26 -22.95 13.96
CA LEU A 84 -2.05 -24.13 14.34
C LEU A 84 -2.65 -23.96 15.75
N LYS A 85 -3.97 -23.76 15.85
CA LYS A 85 -4.75 -23.61 17.10
C LYS A 85 -4.83 -24.90 17.95
N GLY A 86 -3.84 -25.78 17.90
CA GLY A 86 -3.91 -27.10 18.55
C GLY A 86 -2.61 -27.76 18.98
N ALA A 87 -1.43 -27.20 18.67
CA ALA A 87 -0.17 -27.88 18.98
C ALA A 87 0.35 -27.66 20.43
N LYS A 88 -0.27 -26.79 21.25
CA LYS A 88 0.12 -26.55 22.66
C LYS A 88 -1.03 -26.12 23.58
N THR A 89 -2.25 -26.60 23.36
CA THR A 89 -3.41 -26.17 24.16
C THR A 89 -3.39 -26.68 25.60
N VAL A 90 -2.66 -27.77 25.90
CA VAL A 90 -2.58 -28.32 27.26
C VAL A 90 -1.70 -27.43 28.18
N SER A 91 -0.60 -26.86 27.67
CA SER A 91 0.36 -26.13 28.53
C SER A 91 0.10 -24.63 28.69
N ALA A 92 -0.84 -24.06 27.93
CA ALA A 92 -1.15 -22.62 27.97
C ALA A 92 -2.22 -22.32 29.05
N PHE A 93 -3.18 -23.23 29.24
CA PHE A 93 -4.18 -23.11 30.30
C PHE A 93 -3.57 -23.29 31.70
N GLU A 94 -2.57 -24.16 31.84
CA GLU A 94 -1.81 -24.38 33.09
C GLU A 94 -0.92 -23.18 33.48
N ARG A 95 -0.62 -22.27 32.55
CA ARG A 95 0.32 -21.16 32.76
C ARG A 95 -0.32 -19.80 33.05
N GLY A 96 -1.65 -19.73 33.21
CA GLY A 96 -2.33 -18.48 33.56
C GLY A 96 -2.11 -17.35 32.55
N MET A 97 -1.81 -17.67 31.28
CA MET A 97 -1.65 -16.67 30.24
C MET A 97 -3.02 -16.11 29.87
N THR A 98 -3.21 -14.80 30.06
CA THR A 98 -4.42 -14.10 29.63
C THR A 98 -4.53 -14.09 28.11
N SER A 99 -5.76 -13.99 27.60
CA SER A 99 -6.13 -14.02 26.18
C SER A 99 -5.43 -12.98 25.27
N GLN A 100 -4.60 -12.08 25.81
CA GLN A 100 -3.93 -10.98 25.12
C GLN A 100 -2.64 -11.36 24.37
N GLU A 101 -2.11 -12.58 24.52
CA GLU A 101 -0.86 -13.00 23.86
C GLU A 101 -1.05 -13.99 22.69
N MET A 102 -2.27 -14.15 22.19
CA MET A 102 -2.49 -14.89 20.94
C MET A 102 -2.27 -13.97 19.75
N ILE A 103 -1.04 -13.96 19.23
CA ILE A 103 -0.77 -13.42 17.89
C ILE A 103 -1.65 -14.22 16.90
N GLU A 104 -2.71 -13.57 16.39
CA GLU A 104 -3.75 -14.25 15.60
C GLU A 104 -3.21 -14.78 14.25
N THR A 105 -2.23 -14.11 13.66
CA THR A 105 -1.63 -14.46 12.36
C THR A 105 -0.11 -14.51 12.43
N TYR A 106 0.53 -15.37 11.65
CA TYR A 106 2.00 -15.32 11.50
C TYR A 106 2.47 -14.24 10.50
N ILE A 107 1.53 -13.51 9.88
CA ILE A 107 1.85 -12.42 8.95
C ILE A 107 2.31 -11.20 9.75
N ASP A 108 3.62 -10.96 9.74
CA ASP A 108 4.25 -9.75 10.23
C ASP A 108 4.71 -8.93 9.01
N MET A 109 4.15 -7.72 8.86
CA MET A 109 4.42 -6.86 7.70
C MET A 109 5.89 -6.44 7.65
N MET A 110 6.58 -6.38 8.79
CA MET A 110 8.03 -6.08 8.84
C MET A 110 8.88 -7.12 8.09
N ASN A 111 8.36 -8.34 7.95
CA ASN A 111 9.03 -9.43 7.24
C ASN A 111 8.63 -9.53 5.76
N ILE A 112 7.70 -8.69 5.29
CA ILE A 112 7.24 -8.68 3.90
C ILE A 112 8.09 -7.68 3.10
N ARG A 113 9.07 -8.21 2.37
CA ARG A 113 10.00 -7.38 1.57
C ARG A 113 9.49 -7.01 0.18
N ILE A 114 8.45 -7.69 -0.30
CA ILE A 114 7.92 -7.54 -1.66
C ILE A 114 6.40 -7.50 -1.60
N ILE A 115 5.82 -6.52 -2.29
CA ILE A 115 4.39 -6.45 -2.60
C ILE A 115 4.25 -6.30 -4.11
N ALA A 116 3.50 -7.18 -4.76
CA ALA A 116 3.18 -7.09 -6.18
C ALA A 116 1.67 -6.94 -6.38
N GLY A 117 1.27 -5.89 -7.10
CA GLY A 117 -0.13 -5.62 -7.43
C GLY A 117 -0.48 -6.05 -8.85
N THR A 118 -1.66 -6.66 -9.02
CA THR A 118 -2.22 -7.04 -10.33
C THR A 118 -3.72 -6.79 -10.35
N GLY A 119 -4.30 -6.61 -11.54
CA GLY A 119 -5.72 -6.36 -11.76
C GLY A 119 -5.97 -5.04 -12.49
N GLY A 120 -7.06 -4.98 -13.26
CA GLY A 120 -7.32 -3.90 -14.22
C GLY A 120 -7.14 -2.48 -13.67
N LEU A 121 -7.62 -2.21 -12.45
CA LEU A 121 -7.47 -0.90 -11.81
C LEU A 121 -6.01 -0.54 -11.51
N LEU A 122 -5.22 -1.51 -11.02
CA LEU A 122 -3.80 -1.28 -10.79
C LEU A 122 -3.10 -1.18 -12.15
N SER A 123 -3.16 -2.24 -12.98
CA SER A 123 -2.50 -2.36 -14.29
C SER A 123 -2.68 -1.14 -15.21
N HIS A 124 -3.88 -0.56 -15.23
CA HIS A 124 -4.25 0.58 -16.10
C HIS A 124 -4.39 1.91 -15.36
N SER A 125 -3.88 2.02 -14.14
CA SER A 125 -3.87 3.28 -13.40
C SER A 125 -3.12 4.37 -14.20
N PRO A 126 -3.70 5.57 -14.42
CA PRO A 126 -3.11 6.60 -15.29
C PRO A 126 -1.67 7.00 -14.93
N ARG A 127 -1.33 6.99 -13.63
CA ARG A 127 0.03 7.22 -13.14
C ARG A 127 0.46 6.08 -12.22
N ARG A 128 1.67 5.57 -12.41
CA ARG A 128 2.21 4.43 -11.62
C ARG A 128 2.28 4.71 -10.11
N ILE A 129 2.48 5.98 -9.71
CA ILE A 129 2.42 6.41 -8.31
C ILE A 129 1.07 6.08 -7.65
N GLN A 130 -0.03 6.14 -8.40
CA GLN A 130 -1.37 5.86 -7.88
C GLN A 130 -1.47 4.38 -7.46
N SER A 131 -0.97 3.46 -8.29
CA SER A 131 -0.90 2.03 -7.95
C SER A 131 0.00 1.77 -6.73
N LEU A 132 1.17 2.42 -6.66
CA LEU A 132 2.08 2.30 -5.52
C LEU A 132 1.38 2.74 -4.22
N ILE A 133 0.72 3.89 -4.22
CA ILE A 133 0.08 4.44 -3.02
C ILE A 133 -1.17 3.65 -2.63
N ILE A 134 -1.96 3.16 -3.58
CA ILE A 134 -3.09 2.27 -3.29
C ILE A 134 -2.62 0.99 -2.58
N LEU A 135 -1.54 0.37 -3.07
CA LEU A 135 -0.95 -0.81 -2.43
C LEU A 135 -0.39 -0.47 -1.03
N THR A 136 0.26 0.69 -0.90
CA THR A 136 0.85 1.16 0.36
C THR A 136 -0.22 1.43 1.41
N ASP A 137 -1.30 2.10 1.03
CA ASP A 137 -2.42 2.44 1.92
C ASP A 137 -3.19 1.19 2.36
N ALA A 138 -3.37 0.23 1.45
CA ALA A 138 -4.12 -0.99 1.72
C ALA A 138 -3.35 -1.99 2.58
N PHE A 139 -2.09 -2.25 2.24
CA PHE A 139 -1.29 -3.28 2.92
C PHE A 139 -0.43 -2.73 4.05
N GLN A 140 -0.20 -1.42 4.09
CA GLN A 140 0.56 -0.75 5.14
C GLN A 140 1.90 -1.45 5.39
N PRO A 141 2.80 -1.53 4.38
CA PRO A 141 4.09 -2.18 4.52
C PRO A 141 4.89 -1.57 5.67
N GLU A 142 5.70 -2.39 6.34
CA GLU A 142 6.59 -1.99 7.43
C GLU A 142 8.04 -2.30 7.04
N GLY A 143 8.97 -1.48 7.53
CA GLY A 143 10.38 -1.58 7.17
C GLY A 143 10.66 -1.06 5.76
N VAL A 144 11.45 -1.82 5.00
CA VAL A 144 11.77 -1.54 3.60
C VAL A 144 11.10 -2.58 2.73
N THR A 145 10.18 -2.15 1.87
CA THR A 145 9.39 -3.03 1.00
C THR A 145 9.47 -2.57 -0.46
N MET A 146 9.83 -3.48 -1.37
CA MET A 146 9.82 -3.22 -2.81
C MET A 146 8.43 -3.49 -3.39
N LEU A 147 7.89 -2.52 -4.14
CA LEU A 147 6.59 -2.63 -4.78
C LEU A 147 6.74 -2.89 -6.28
N PHE A 148 5.91 -3.80 -6.78
CA PHE A 148 5.82 -4.16 -8.20
C PHE A 148 4.39 -4.06 -8.69
N GLN A 149 4.25 -3.93 -10.01
CA GLN A 149 2.98 -3.89 -10.68
C GLN A 149 2.99 -4.80 -11.90
N ASP A 150 1.97 -5.65 -12.03
CA ASP A 150 1.61 -6.30 -13.28
C ASP A 150 0.98 -5.26 -14.21
N SER A 151 1.70 -4.85 -15.23
CA SER A 151 1.29 -3.75 -16.12
C SER A 151 0.25 -4.14 -17.16
N VAL A 152 0.16 -5.44 -17.49
CA VAL A 152 -0.62 -5.98 -18.61
C VAL A 152 -1.64 -7.03 -18.17
N PHE A 153 -1.78 -7.24 -16.87
CA PHE A 153 -2.68 -8.22 -16.26
C PHE A 153 -2.43 -9.66 -16.75
N MET A 154 -1.16 -10.01 -16.96
CA MET A 154 -0.76 -11.30 -17.53
C MET A 154 -0.16 -12.29 -16.53
N MET A 155 0.12 -11.88 -15.28
CA MET A 155 0.76 -12.78 -14.30
C MET A 155 0.05 -14.15 -14.16
N PRO A 156 -1.30 -14.24 -14.06
CA PRO A 156 -1.98 -15.54 -13.96
C PRO A 156 -1.80 -16.42 -15.20
N HIS A 157 -1.82 -15.80 -16.40
CA HIS A 157 -1.66 -16.49 -17.67
C HIS A 157 -0.22 -17.02 -17.83
N LEU A 158 0.77 -16.22 -17.45
CA LEU A 158 2.19 -16.61 -17.45
C LEU A 158 2.46 -17.75 -16.45
N GLY A 159 1.72 -17.79 -15.33
CA GLY A 159 1.79 -18.91 -14.39
C GLY A 159 1.35 -20.25 -14.98
N VAL A 160 0.39 -20.26 -15.92
CA VAL A 160 0.02 -21.47 -16.66
C VAL A 160 1.03 -21.76 -17.76
N LEU A 161 1.42 -20.72 -18.53
CA LEU A 161 2.39 -20.85 -19.62
C LEU A 161 3.73 -21.42 -19.16
N SER A 162 4.20 -21.06 -17.96
CA SER A 162 5.46 -21.53 -17.40
C SER A 162 5.52 -23.04 -17.17
N THR A 163 4.38 -23.73 -17.15
CA THR A 163 4.32 -25.20 -17.06
C THR A 163 4.68 -25.92 -18.36
N VAL A 164 4.61 -25.20 -19.49
CA VAL A 164 4.88 -25.73 -20.83
C VAL A 164 6.10 -25.06 -21.47
N TYR A 165 6.24 -23.73 -21.32
CA TYR A 165 7.34 -22.93 -21.85
C TYR A 165 7.96 -22.05 -20.74
N PRO A 166 8.76 -22.63 -19.82
CA PRO A 166 9.31 -21.92 -18.67
C PRO A 166 10.14 -20.69 -19.05
N GLU A 167 11.03 -20.82 -20.04
CA GLU A 167 11.95 -19.76 -20.45
C GLU A 167 11.20 -18.60 -21.10
N ALA A 168 10.24 -18.91 -21.99
CA ALA A 168 9.42 -17.88 -22.64
C ALA A 168 8.53 -17.15 -21.62
N ALA A 169 7.89 -17.90 -20.71
CA ALA A 169 7.07 -17.31 -19.65
C ALA A 169 7.90 -16.40 -18.75
N TRP A 170 9.12 -16.81 -18.40
CA TRP A 170 10.04 -15.99 -17.61
C TRP A 170 10.47 -14.71 -18.33
N GLN A 171 10.82 -14.80 -19.62
CA GLN A 171 11.22 -13.63 -20.41
C GLN A 171 10.08 -12.60 -20.50
N ILE A 172 8.86 -13.03 -20.79
CA ILE A 172 7.69 -12.14 -20.85
C ILE A 172 7.38 -11.58 -19.45
N PHE A 173 7.50 -12.40 -18.41
CA PHE A 173 7.27 -11.96 -17.04
C PHE A 173 8.23 -10.82 -16.63
N ASP A 174 9.52 -11.03 -16.82
CA ASP A 174 10.57 -10.10 -16.36
C ASP A 174 10.64 -8.83 -17.23
N LYS A 175 10.44 -8.96 -18.55
CA LYS A 175 10.63 -7.83 -19.49
C LYS A 175 9.37 -7.03 -19.76
N ASP A 176 8.21 -7.69 -19.84
CA ASP A 176 6.99 -7.08 -20.36
C ASP A 176 5.89 -6.96 -19.29
N CYS A 177 5.88 -7.85 -18.30
CA CYS A 177 4.80 -7.92 -17.31
C CYS A 177 5.11 -7.11 -16.05
N LEU A 178 6.29 -7.29 -15.47
CA LEU A 178 6.63 -6.83 -14.14
C LEU A 178 7.27 -5.43 -14.16
N VAL A 179 6.49 -4.43 -13.79
CA VAL A 179 7.00 -3.07 -13.59
C VAL A 179 7.50 -2.89 -12.16
N ARG A 180 8.73 -2.41 -12.02
CA ARG A 180 9.33 -2.02 -10.73
C ARG A 180 8.80 -0.64 -10.36
N LEU A 181 7.88 -0.57 -9.40
CA LEU A 181 7.36 0.72 -8.95
C LEU A 181 8.41 1.44 -8.12
N GLY A 182 9.05 0.72 -7.19
CA GLY A 182 10.12 1.21 -6.34
C GLY A 182 9.91 0.85 -4.86
N SER A 183 10.79 1.34 -3.99
CA SER A 183 10.81 0.96 -2.57
C SER A 183 9.98 1.91 -1.70
N VAL A 184 9.30 1.35 -0.70
CA VAL A 184 8.65 2.10 0.39
C VAL A 184 9.44 1.87 1.67
N ILE A 185 9.80 2.95 2.36
CA ILE A 185 10.43 2.95 3.67
C ILE A 185 9.41 3.48 4.69
N ALA A 186 8.95 2.61 5.59
CA ALA A 186 7.88 2.94 6.54
C ALA A 186 8.13 2.28 7.90
N PRO A 187 8.44 3.03 8.97
CA PRO A 187 8.64 2.43 10.27
C PRO A 187 7.33 2.03 10.93
N ARG A 188 7.39 0.98 11.76
CA ARG A 188 6.30 0.63 12.66
C ARG A 188 6.32 1.52 13.89
N GLY A 189 5.19 2.15 14.20
CA GLY A 189 5.08 3.04 15.36
C GLY A 189 4.02 4.13 15.20
N VAL A 190 3.74 4.81 16.30
CA VAL A 190 2.79 5.92 16.39
C VAL A 190 3.47 7.12 17.02
N GLY A 191 3.45 8.24 16.32
CA GLY A 191 4.04 9.51 16.73
C GLY A 191 2.99 10.56 17.08
N ARG A 192 3.48 11.78 17.26
CA ARG A 192 2.66 13.00 17.43
C ARG A 192 2.90 13.95 16.28
N GLU A 193 1.97 14.87 16.07
CA GLU A 193 2.15 15.93 15.07
C GLU A 193 3.50 16.64 15.24
N THR A 194 4.13 16.97 14.11
CA THR A 194 5.44 17.63 14.01
C THR A 194 6.65 16.83 14.51
N GLU A 195 6.43 15.65 15.12
CA GLU A 195 7.51 14.76 15.56
C GLU A 195 8.29 14.21 14.35
N THR A 196 9.61 14.10 14.48
CA THR A 196 10.43 13.38 13.50
C THR A 196 10.24 11.88 13.67
N VAL A 197 9.93 11.20 12.56
CA VAL A 197 9.73 9.76 12.52
C VAL A 197 11.06 9.04 12.29
N LEU A 198 11.81 9.50 11.28
CA LEU A 198 13.11 8.95 10.93
C LEU A 198 13.96 9.99 10.21
N ASN A 199 15.28 9.79 10.28
CA ASN A 199 16.25 10.46 9.41
C ASN A 199 16.85 9.42 8.47
N ILE A 200 17.11 9.84 7.23
CA ILE A 200 17.70 9.02 6.18
C ILE A 200 18.95 9.68 5.65
N GLU A 201 19.99 8.88 5.48
CA GLU A 201 21.15 9.21 4.65
C GLU A 201 21.22 8.17 3.52
N MET A 202 21.18 8.63 2.28
CA MET A 202 21.15 7.80 1.08
C MET A 202 22.35 8.14 0.19
N GLU A 203 23.20 7.14 -0.07
CA GLU A 203 24.29 7.21 -1.04
C GLU A 203 23.74 6.83 -2.42
N MET A 204 23.60 7.84 -3.28
CA MET A 204 23.03 7.74 -4.62
C MET A 204 24.01 7.08 -5.60
N PRO A 205 23.54 6.53 -6.73
CA PRO A 205 24.41 5.87 -7.72
C PRO A 205 25.49 6.77 -8.34
N ASP A 206 25.27 8.08 -8.37
CA ASP A 206 26.21 9.09 -8.87
C ASP A 206 27.25 9.52 -7.81
N GLY A 207 27.16 8.97 -6.60
CA GLY A 207 28.04 9.30 -5.47
C GLY A 207 27.55 10.47 -4.61
N GLU A 208 26.44 11.12 -4.97
CA GLU A 208 25.83 12.13 -4.10
C GLU A 208 25.28 11.48 -2.82
N THR A 209 25.40 12.18 -1.69
CA THR A 209 24.76 11.76 -0.44
C THR A 209 23.57 12.66 -0.14
N LEU A 210 22.36 12.11 -0.25
CA LEU A 210 21.12 12.78 0.11
C LEU A 210 20.83 12.56 1.60
N LYS A 211 20.48 13.63 2.31
CA LYS A 211 20.00 13.55 3.70
C LYS A 211 18.59 14.08 3.80
N GLU A 212 17.69 13.27 4.32
CA GLU A 212 16.28 13.61 4.46
C GLU A 212 15.78 13.35 5.88
N GLN A 213 14.90 14.23 6.34
CA GLN A 213 14.14 14.05 7.57
C GLN A 213 12.67 13.87 7.23
N VAL A 214 12.03 12.87 7.83
CA VAL A 214 10.60 12.60 7.63
C VAL A 214 9.85 12.89 8.92
N LYS A 215 8.82 13.73 8.82
CA LYS A 215 7.94 14.06 9.94
C LYS A 215 6.73 13.14 10.01
N TRP A 216 6.09 13.13 11.17
CA TRP A 216 4.86 12.39 11.39
C TRP A 216 3.76 12.85 10.44
N GLY A 217 3.12 11.89 9.77
CA GLY A 217 2.07 12.16 8.80
C GLY A 217 2.57 12.61 7.42
N GLU A 218 3.87 12.59 7.16
CA GLU A 218 4.45 13.05 5.90
C GLU A 218 4.65 11.90 4.90
N LEU A 219 4.50 12.20 3.61
CA LEU A 219 4.90 11.36 2.50
C LEU A 219 5.89 12.14 1.64
N LYS A 220 7.07 11.57 1.41
CA LYS A 220 8.08 12.13 0.50
C LYS A 220 8.44 11.14 -0.59
N ARG A 221 8.80 11.66 -1.76
CA ARG A 221 9.33 10.88 -2.88
C ARG A 221 10.78 11.30 -3.13
N ILE A 222 11.66 10.31 -3.20
CA ILE A 222 13.03 10.45 -3.67
C ILE A 222 13.12 9.83 -5.05
N ASN A 223 13.68 10.57 -6.00
CA ASN A 223 13.91 10.08 -7.35
C ASN A 223 15.08 9.09 -7.34
N LEU A 224 14.77 7.83 -7.63
CA LEU A 224 15.75 6.76 -7.85
C LEU A 224 15.17 5.90 -8.98
N GLY A 225 15.81 5.92 -10.14
CA GLY A 225 15.29 5.30 -11.36
C GLY A 225 15.29 3.78 -11.33
N GLU A 226 14.71 3.18 -12.36
CA GLU A 226 14.70 1.72 -12.53
C GLU A 226 16.13 1.15 -12.58
N ASN A 227 16.33 0.00 -11.92
CA ASN A 227 17.63 -0.67 -11.78
C ASN A 227 18.71 0.14 -11.04
N GLN A 228 18.38 1.30 -10.48
CA GLN A 228 19.27 2.04 -9.61
C GLN A 228 19.14 1.54 -8.17
N ILE A 229 20.28 1.35 -7.51
CA ILE A 229 20.37 0.90 -6.12
C ILE A 229 21.10 1.97 -5.32
N ALA A 230 20.54 2.33 -4.18
CA ALA A 230 21.16 3.25 -3.23
C ALA A 230 21.39 2.56 -1.89
N LYS A 231 22.52 2.85 -1.23
CA LYS A 231 22.76 2.42 0.15
C LYS A 231 22.10 3.43 1.09
N VAL A 232 21.35 2.94 2.06
CA VAL A 232 20.56 3.78 2.95
C VAL A 232 20.86 3.45 4.39
N ARG A 233 21.18 4.49 5.17
CA ARG A 233 21.18 4.47 6.62
C ARG A 233 19.87 5.08 7.11
N ILE A 234 19.11 4.32 7.89
CA ILE A 234 17.78 4.71 8.37
C ILE A 234 17.84 4.75 9.89
N THR A 235 17.65 5.93 10.47
CA THR A 235 17.70 6.17 11.91
C THR A 235 16.30 6.57 12.40
N PRO A 236 15.45 5.60 12.81
CA PRO A 236 14.14 5.90 13.37
C PRO A 236 14.27 6.54 14.76
N THR A 237 13.29 7.34 15.17
CA THR A 237 13.25 7.85 16.55
C THR A 237 12.73 6.79 17.52
N LYS A 238 12.83 7.03 18.85
CA LYS A 238 12.62 6.01 19.90
C LYS A 238 11.26 5.30 19.89
N ARG A 239 10.25 5.85 19.20
CA ARG A 239 8.90 5.28 19.09
C ARG A 239 8.68 4.42 17.85
N PHE A 240 9.69 4.36 16.98
CA PHE A 240 9.59 3.81 15.65
C PHE A 240 10.60 2.68 15.46
N ASP A 241 10.14 1.61 14.84
CA ASP A 241 10.89 0.38 14.64
C ASP A 241 11.00 0.07 13.14
N MET A 242 12.20 -0.29 12.71
CA MET A 242 12.53 -0.69 11.34
C MET A 242 12.87 -2.20 11.24
N GLY A 243 12.59 -2.97 12.29
CA GLY A 243 12.77 -4.44 12.35
C GLY A 243 13.83 -4.89 13.36
N GLU A 244 14.72 -3.99 13.79
CA GLU A 244 15.80 -4.29 14.75
C GLU A 244 15.48 -3.81 16.18
N GLY A 245 14.29 -3.24 16.38
CA GLY A 245 13.84 -2.65 17.63
C GLY A 245 13.72 -1.12 17.56
N ALA A 246 12.89 -0.58 18.43
CA ALA A 246 12.55 0.84 18.40
C ALA A 246 13.77 1.76 18.58
N GLY A 247 13.89 2.78 17.72
CA GLY A 247 14.98 3.74 17.72
C GLY A 247 16.34 3.19 17.29
N LYS A 248 16.43 1.93 16.86
CA LYS A 248 17.69 1.36 16.37
C LYS A 248 17.89 1.69 14.90
N GLU A 249 19.09 2.16 14.61
CA GLU A 249 19.53 2.40 13.24
C GLU A 249 19.68 1.10 12.47
N ILE A 250 19.31 1.13 11.18
CA ILE A 250 19.58 0.07 10.22
C ILE A 250 20.33 0.62 9.01
N SER A 251 21.16 -0.22 8.40
CA SER A 251 21.80 0.05 7.10
C SER A 251 21.38 -1.03 6.12
N THR A 252 20.87 -0.62 4.96
CA THR A 252 20.39 -1.54 3.92
C THR A 252 20.59 -0.94 2.53
N SER A 253 20.17 -1.63 1.48
CA SER A 253 20.07 -1.09 0.12
C SER A 253 18.61 -1.02 -0.29
N VAL A 254 18.26 0.02 -1.04
CA VAL A 254 16.93 0.18 -1.63
C VAL A 254 17.06 0.25 -3.14
N GLU A 255 16.07 -0.31 -3.83
CA GLU A 255 15.99 -0.26 -5.28
C GLU A 255 14.97 0.80 -5.69
N GLY A 256 15.33 1.58 -6.71
CA GLY A 256 14.44 2.52 -7.36
C GLY A 256 13.41 1.85 -8.26
N GLY A 257 12.71 2.66 -9.04
CA GLY A 257 11.70 2.19 -9.97
C GLY A 257 11.11 3.34 -10.76
N VAL A 258 10.04 3.08 -11.50
CA VAL A 258 9.32 4.12 -12.25
C VAL A 258 8.86 5.26 -11.33
N VAL A 259 8.53 4.95 -10.08
CA VAL A 259 8.19 5.94 -9.06
C VAL A 259 9.43 6.37 -8.26
N GLY A 260 10.29 5.44 -7.87
CA GLY A 260 11.45 5.70 -7.02
C GLY A 260 11.22 5.28 -5.58
N VAL A 261 11.78 6.00 -4.61
CA VAL A 261 11.69 5.63 -3.18
C VAL A 261 10.68 6.51 -2.48
N ILE A 262 9.68 5.90 -1.83
CA ILE A 262 8.71 6.61 -0.98
C ILE A 262 9.13 6.49 0.48
N LEU A 263 9.20 7.62 1.15
CA LEU A 263 9.36 7.71 2.58
C LEU A 263 8.00 7.96 3.21
N ASP A 264 7.50 7.01 4.00
CA ASP A 264 6.17 7.05 4.59
C ASP A 264 6.25 7.22 6.11
N GLY A 265 6.05 8.47 6.55
CA GLY A 265 6.02 8.87 7.95
C GLY A 265 4.62 8.83 8.57
N ARG A 266 3.62 8.28 7.89
CA ARG A 266 2.21 8.30 8.37
C ARG A 266 1.91 7.29 9.48
N GLY A 267 2.91 6.49 9.84
CA GLY A 267 2.82 5.50 10.92
C GLY A 267 2.21 4.17 10.48
N ARG A 268 2.37 3.17 11.36
CA ARG A 268 1.79 1.84 11.22
C ARG A 268 1.28 1.40 12.61
N PRO A 269 -0.04 1.20 12.79
CA PRO A 269 -1.09 1.36 11.79
C PRO A 269 -1.30 2.82 11.37
N LEU A 270 -1.65 3.04 10.10
CA LEU A 270 -2.05 4.31 9.51
C LEU A 270 -3.36 4.79 10.15
N ARG A 271 -3.37 6.03 10.62
CA ARG A 271 -4.56 6.70 11.16
C ARG A 271 -4.84 7.97 10.37
N LEU A 272 -6.00 8.02 9.72
CA LEU A 272 -6.49 9.25 9.10
C LEU A 272 -7.15 10.13 10.16
N PRO A 273 -7.11 11.47 10.02
CA PRO A 273 -7.86 12.36 10.90
C PRO A 273 -9.37 12.02 10.89
N GLU A 274 -10.00 12.10 12.06
CA GLU A 274 -11.44 11.86 12.21
C GLU A 274 -12.26 13.03 11.66
N GLU A 275 -11.80 14.25 11.94
CA GLU A 275 -12.38 15.49 11.42
C GLU A 275 -12.22 15.56 9.89
N SER A 276 -13.30 15.92 9.21
CA SER A 276 -13.42 15.83 7.75
C SER A 276 -12.49 16.81 7.04
N GLU A 277 -12.47 18.08 7.46
CA GLU A 277 -11.64 19.11 6.82
C GLU A 277 -10.16 18.78 6.96
N GLU A 278 -9.73 18.41 8.17
CA GLU A 278 -8.35 18.06 8.45
C GLU A 278 -7.92 16.81 7.67
N ARG A 279 -8.80 15.82 7.54
CA ARG A 279 -8.55 14.63 6.72
C ARG A 279 -8.38 14.98 5.25
N ARG A 280 -9.29 15.79 4.69
CA ARG A 280 -9.21 16.23 3.29
C ARG A 280 -7.94 17.02 3.03
N ARG A 281 -7.60 17.95 3.92
CA ARG A 281 -6.36 18.72 3.87
C ARG A 281 -5.12 17.82 3.86
N LYS A 282 -5.08 16.79 4.71
CA LYS A 282 -3.97 15.82 4.74
C LYS A 282 -3.88 14.96 3.49
N LEU A 283 -5.00 14.52 2.93
CA LEU A 283 -5.01 13.79 1.66
C LEU A 283 -4.48 14.65 0.51
N LEU A 284 -4.90 15.92 0.43
CA LEU A 284 -4.40 16.88 -0.56
C LEU A 284 -2.88 17.10 -0.42
N GLU A 285 -2.38 17.27 0.81
CA GLU A 285 -0.95 17.39 1.10
C GLU A 285 -0.17 16.20 0.51
N TRP A 286 -0.65 14.97 0.69
CA TRP A 286 -0.03 13.78 0.13
C TRP A 286 -0.15 13.68 -1.38
N PHE A 287 -1.33 13.99 -1.93
CA PHE A 287 -1.57 13.88 -3.37
C PHE A 287 -0.73 14.89 -4.16
N ILE A 288 -0.54 16.10 -3.62
CA ILE A 288 0.32 17.13 -4.19
C ILE A 288 1.80 16.74 -4.06
N SER A 289 2.24 16.33 -2.85
CA SER A 289 3.63 15.91 -2.60
C SER A 289 4.10 14.80 -3.55
N LEU A 290 3.20 13.90 -3.91
CA LEU A 290 3.49 12.74 -4.76
C LEU A 290 3.08 12.93 -6.23
N GLU A 291 2.52 14.08 -6.59
CA GLU A 291 1.95 14.34 -7.92
C GLU A 291 0.98 13.23 -8.37
N MET A 292 0.14 12.77 -7.44
CA MET A 292 -0.72 11.60 -7.66
C MET A 292 -1.84 11.89 -8.69
N TYR A 293 -2.32 13.13 -8.75
CA TYR A 293 -3.35 13.59 -9.67
C TYR A 293 -2.98 14.97 -10.26
N PRO A 294 -3.64 15.44 -11.34
CA PRO A 294 -3.45 16.79 -11.87
C PRO A 294 -3.74 17.87 -10.82
N GLN A 295 -2.87 18.86 -10.68
CA GLN A 295 -2.98 19.87 -9.61
C GLN A 295 -4.13 20.84 -9.83
N GLU A 296 -4.46 21.13 -11.09
CA GLU A 296 -5.52 22.06 -11.49
C GLU A 296 -6.88 21.68 -10.88
N ILE A 297 -7.08 20.39 -10.64
CA ILE A 297 -8.36 19.83 -10.16
C ILE A 297 -8.34 19.63 -8.63
N LEU A 298 -7.17 19.63 -7.99
CA LEU A 298 -7.02 19.48 -6.53
C LEU A 298 -7.16 20.81 -5.76
N GLY A 299 -7.12 21.95 -6.46
CA GLY A 299 -7.24 23.30 -5.90
C GLY A 299 -8.56 24.02 -6.19
N GLU A 300 -9.44 23.44 -7.01
CA GLU A 300 -10.76 24.00 -7.31
C GLU A 300 -11.84 23.39 -6.39
N LYS A 301 -12.06 24.03 -5.24
CA LYS A 301 -13.38 24.42 -4.70
C LYS A 301 -13.21 25.23 -3.42
#